data_AF-A0A920KFF0-F1
#
_entry.id   AF-A0A920KFF0-F1
#
_cell.length_a   1.000
_cell.length_b   1.000
_cell.length_c   1.000
_cell.angle_alpha   90.00
_cell.angle_beta   90.00
_cell.angle_gamma   90.00
#
_symmetry.space_group_name_H-M   'P 1'
#
loop_
_entity.id
_entity.type
_entity.pdbx_description
1 polymer ?
#
loop_
_entity_poly.entity_id
_entity_poly.type
_entity_poly.pdbx_seq_one_letter_code
_entity_poly.pdbx_strand_id
1 'polypeptide(L)'
;MVWGKTENLQVPVLIYTIIISVMGVTATFNTIENRDYYSLFGALLFIISDALIALNTFHIVSVEGINFSFLIMFTYICAQLILVCSVVNQMNKN
;
A
#
# COMPACT_ATOMS: atom_id res chain seq x y z
N MET A 1 19.02 14.26 13.92
CA MET A 1 19.62 14.64 12.61
C MET A 1 19.39 13.47 11.65
N VAL A 2 18.14 13.32 11.16
CA VAL A 2 17.70 12.19 10.30
C VAL A 2 18.02 12.45 8.82
N TRP A 3 18.56 13.63 8.50
CA TRP A 3 18.64 14.16 7.14
C TRP A 3 19.88 13.74 6.33
N GLY A 4 20.93 13.17 6.92
CA GLY A 4 22.20 12.96 6.20
C GLY A 4 22.33 11.67 5.38
N LYS A 5 21.33 10.76 5.40
CA LYS A 5 21.44 9.41 4.79
C LYS A 5 20.42 9.16 3.65
N THR A 6 19.48 10.07 3.42
CA THR A 6 18.29 9.87 2.57
C THR A 6 18.24 10.79 1.36
N GLU A 7 19.30 11.54 1.08
CA GLU A 7 19.38 12.54 0.00
C GLU A 7 19.01 11.95 -1.38
N ASN A 8 19.24 10.65 -1.58
CA ASN A 8 18.95 9.95 -2.84
C ASN A 8 17.61 9.18 -2.87
N LEU A 9 16.88 9.10 -1.75
CA LEU A 9 15.60 8.37 -1.65
C LEU A 9 14.37 9.29 -1.65
N GLN A 10 14.56 10.60 -1.47
CA GLN A 10 13.47 11.59 -1.42
C GLN A 10 12.59 11.57 -2.68
N VAL A 11 13.22 11.65 -3.87
CA VAL A 11 12.50 11.71 -5.15
C VAL A 11 11.73 10.41 -5.42
N PRO A 12 12.34 9.21 -5.27
CA PRO A 12 11.60 7.95 -5.38
C PRO A 12 10.40 7.85 -4.41
N VAL A 13 10.58 8.22 -3.14
CA VAL A 13 9.52 8.14 -2.12
C VAL A 13 8.37 9.09 -2.44
N LEU A 14 8.68 10.30 -2.93
CA LEU A 14 7.65 11.28 -3.31
C LEU A 14 6.80 10.77 -4.48
N ILE A 15 7.44 10.29 -5.55
CA ILE A 15 6.74 9.72 -6.71
C ILE A 15 5.86 8.56 -6.27
N TYR A 16 6.40 7.67 -5.44
CA TYR A 16 5.67 6.50 -4.97
C TYR A 16 4.46 6.86 -4.10
N THR A 17 4.61 7.84 -3.21
CA THR A 17 3.52 8.31 -2.34
C THR A 17 2.37 8.91 -3.16
N ILE A 18 2.68 9.63 -4.24
CA ILE A 18 1.67 10.14 -5.17
C ILE A 18 0.91 8.97 -5.83
N ILE A 19 1.61 7.94 -6.30
CA ILE A 19 0.99 6.77 -6.95
C ILE A 19 0.02 6.07 -5.99
N ILE A 20 0.44 5.81 -4.75
CA ILE A 20 -0.43 5.20 -3.72
C ILE A 20 -1.62 6.10 -3.40
N SER A 21 -1.42 7.42 -3.33
CA SER A 21 -2.52 8.36 -3.06
C SER A 21 -3.57 8.31 -4.16
N VAL A 22 -3.15 8.28 -5.43
CA VAL A 22 -4.05 8.14 -6.58
C VAL A 22 -4.81 6.82 -6.51
N MET A 23 -4.15 5.72 -6.17
CA MET A 23 -4.80 4.42 -5.96
C MET A 23 -5.87 4.49 -4.85
N GLY A 24 -5.55 5.07 -3.69
CA GLY A 24 -6.49 5.20 -2.57
C GLY A 24 -7.70 6.08 -2.89
N VAL A 25 -7.47 7.18 -3.61
CA VAL A 25 -8.54 8.06 -4.10
C VAL A 25 -9.44 7.32 -5.09
N THR A 26 -8.86 6.60 -6.05
CA THR A 26 -9.61 5.82 -7.05
C THR A 26 -10.44 4.71 -6.39
N ALA A 27 -9.87 4.00 -5.41
CA ALA A 27 -10.59 2.98 -4.65
C ALA A 27 -11.79 3.58 -3.89
N THR A 28 -11.62 4.78 -3.33
CA THR A 28 -12.70 5.50 -2.64
C THR A 28 -13.82 5.89 -3.59
N PHE A 29 -13.49 6.44 -4.76
CA PHE A 29 -14.48 6.74 -5.79
C PHE A 29 -15.24 5.49 -6.25
N ASN A 30 -14.55 4.38 -6.49
CA ASN A 30 -15.18 3.10 -6.82
C ASN A 30 -16.13 2.58 -5.73
N THR A 31 -15.81 2.81 -4.46
CA THR A 31 -16.73 2.46 -3.36
C THR A 31 -18.00 3.31 -3.38
N ILE A 32 -17.89 4.61 -3.70
CA ILE A 32 -19.04 5.52 -3.76
C ILE A 32 -19.95 5.18 -4.95
N GLU A 33 -19.37 4.96 -6.13
CA GLU A 33 -20.11 4.74 -7.38
C GLU A 33 -20.63 3.30 -7.50
N ASN A 34 -19.77 2.32 -7.29
CA ASN A 34 -20.04 0.91 -7.58
C ASN A 34 -20.36 0.08 -6.33
N ARG A 35 -20.45 0.71 -5.15
CA ARG A 35 -20.57 0.04 -3.83
C ARG A 35 -19.46 -1.00 -3.60
N ASP A 36 -18.29 -0.81 -4.23
CA ASP A 36 -17.20 -1.76 -4.15
C ASP A 36 -16.31 -1.49 -2.93
N TYR A 37 -16.70 -2.07 -1.79
CA TYR A 37 -15.93 -2.00 -0.55
C TYR A 37 -14.66 -2.86 -0.57
N TYR A 38 -14.54 -3.82 -1.50
CA TYR A 38 -13.35 -4.65 -1.62
C TYR A 38 -12.17 -3.83 -2.13
N SER A 39 -12.40 -2.93 -3.08
CA SER A 39 -11.38 -1.99 -3.58
C SER A 39 -10.77 -1.15 -2.46
N LEU A 40 -11.62 -0.58 -1.59
CA LEU A 40 -11.20 0.22 -0.45
C LEU A 40 -10.41 -0.60 0.58
N PHE A 41 -10.89 -1.81 0.88
CA PHE A 41 -10.20 -2.69 1.83
C PHE A 41 -8.83 -3.12 1.31
N GLY A 42 -8.73 -3.47 0.02
CA GLY A 42 -7.46 -3.78 -0.64
C GLY A 42 -6.49 -2.60 -0.64
N ALA A 43 -6.99 -1.38 -0.91
CA ALA A 43 -6.20 -0.16 -0.88
C ALA A 43 -5.66 0.17 0.53
N LEU A 44 -6.48 -0.02 1.57
CA LEU A 44 -6.05 0.16 2.96
C LEU A 44 -4.96 -0.83 3.35
N LEU A 45 -5.12 -2.10 2.99
CA LEU A 45 -4.12 -3.15 3.22
C LEU A 45 -2.80 -2.87 2.49
N PHE A 46 -2.88 -2.33 1.28
CA PHE A 46 -1.72 -1.92 0.49
C PHE A 46 -0.96 -0.79 1.19
N ILE A 47 -1.66 0.27 1.63
CA ILE A 47 -1.07 1.39 2.39
C ILE A 47 -0.41 0.90 3.69
N ILE A 48 -1.01 -0.06 4.40
CA ILE A 48 -0.41 -0.67 5.59
C ILE A 48 0.89 -1.40 5.23
N SER A 49 0.91 -2.14 4.12
CA SER A 49 2.12 -2.82 3.63
C SER A 49 3.23 -1.82 3.32
N ASP A 50 2.91 -0.69 2.69
CA ASP A 50 3.87 0.38 2.39
C ASP A 50 4.39 1.08 3.64
N ALA A 51 3.53 1.30 4.63
CA ALA A 51 3.95 1.81 5.92
C ALA A 51 4.97 0.87 6.59
N LEU A 52 4.80 -0.46 6.47
CA LEU A 52 5.76 -1.44 6.98
C LEU A 52 7.11 -1.38 6.24
N ILE A 53 7.11 -1.16 4.92
CA ILE A 53 8.35 -0.93 4.15
C ILE A 53 9.07 0.31 4.68
N ALA A 54 8.35 1.43 4.83
CA ALA A 54 8.94 2.66 5.35
C ALA A 54 9.53 2.49 6.76
N LEU A 55 8.80 1.81 7.66
CA LEU A 55 9.28 1.50 9.01
C LEU A 55 10.56 0.66 9.00
N ASN A 56 10.64 -0.33 8.11
CA ASN A 56 11.81 -1.20 7.94
C ASN A 56 13.00 -0.45 7.32
N THR A 57 12.77 0.34 6.26
CA THR A 57 13.82 1.09 5.53
C THR A 57 14.42 2.22 6.36
N PHE A 58 13.63 2.91 7.18
CA PHE A 58 14.13 3.98 8.05
C PHE A 58 14.58 3.49 9.43
N HIS A 59 14.58 2.17 9.67
CA HIS A 59 14.93 1.55 10.95
C HIS A 59 14.21 2.20 12.15
N ILE A 60 12.97 2.66 11.95
CA ILE A 60 12.18 3.38 12.99
C ILE A 60 11.78 2.40 14.10
N VAL A 61 11.52 1.14 13.72
CA VAL A 61 11.13 0.07 14.64
C VAL A 61 12.00 -1.15 14.35
N SER A 62 12.90 -1.49 15.27
CA SER A 62 13.65 -2.74 15.26
C SER A 62 13.19 -3.61 16.41
N VAL A 63 12.26 -4.54 16.13
CA VAL A 63 11.82 -5.54 17.11
C VAL A 63 12.55 -6.84 16.82
N GLU A 64 13.36 -7.29 17.79
CA GLU A 64 14.02 -8.59 17.73
C GLU A 64 12.98 -9.71 17.56
N GLY A 65 13.16 -10.57 16.56
CA GLY A 65 12.28 -11.70 16.25
C GLY A 65 11.18 -11.45 15.23
N ILE A 66 10.95 -10.21 14.79
CA ILE A 66 9.97 -9.92 13.72
C ILE A 66 10.66 -9.91 12.36
N ASN A 67 10.24 -10.79 11.45
CA ASN A 67 10.67 -10.77 10.06
C ASN A 67 9.79 -9.81 9.24
N PHE A 68 10.17 -8.54 9.21
CA PHE A 68 9.47 -7.50 8.47
C PHE A 68 9.30 -7.85 6.98
N SER A 69 10.30 -8.46 6.35
CA SER A 69 10.23 -8.85 4.94
C SER A 69 9.09 -9.83 4.66
N PHE A 70 8.87 -10.80 5.54
CA PHE A 70 7.75 -11.74 5.43
C PHE A 70 6.41 -11.02 5.61
N LEU A 71 6.29 -10.18 6.64
CA LEU A 71 5.04 -9.47 6.94
C LEU A 71 4.65 -8.47 5.83
N ILE A 72 5.64 -7.74 5.30
CA ILE A 72 5.48 -6.86 4.15
C ILE A 72 4.94 -7.67 2.96
N MET A 73 5.62 -8.76 2.59
CA MET A 73 5.21 -9.54 1.43
C MET A 73 3.83 -10.20 1.61
N PHE A 74 3.52 -10.68 2.81
CA PHE A 74 2.23 -11.26 3.14
C PHE A 74 1.10 -10.23 3.00
N THR A 75 1.24 -9.07 3.64
CA THR A 75 0.24 -7.99 3.56
C THR A 75 0.09 -7.47 2.13
N TYR A 76 1.20 -7.35 1.40
CA TYR A 76 1.23 -6.93 0.00
C TYR A 76 0.45 -7.90 -0.90
N ILE A 77 0.72 -9.21 -0.81
CA ILE A 77 0.02 -10.22 -1.62
C ILE A 77 -1.47 -10.22 -1.30
N CYS A 78 -1.84 -10.16 -0.02
CA CYS A 78 -3.25 -10.07 0.38
C CYS A 78 -3.91 -8.82 -0.21
N ALA A 79 -3.25 -7.66 -0.14
CA ALA A 79 -3.76 -6.42 -0.72
C ALA A 79 -4.00 -6.55 -2.23
N GLN A 80 -3.01 -7.08 -2.96
CA GLN A 80 -3.10 -7.25 -4.41
C GLN A 80 -4.19 -8.21 -4.84
N LEU A 81 -4.33 -9.35 -4.15
CA LEU A 81 -5.40 -10.30 -4.44
C LEU A 81 -6.78 -9.64 -4.29
N ILE A 82 -6.99 -8.86 -3.24
CA ILE A 82 -8.26 -8.17 -2.98
C ILE A 82 -8.53 -7.12 -4.07
N LEU A 83 -7.52 -6.32 -4.44
CA LEU A 83 -7.63 -5.32 -5.50
C LEU A 83 -7.94 -5.97 -6.86
N VAL A 84 -7.26 -7.05 -7.22
CA VAL A 84 -7.51 -7.78 -8.48
C VAL A 84 -8.91 -8.37 -8.50
N CYS A 85 -9.34 -9.02 -7.41
CA CYS A 85 -10.70 -9.56 -7.31
C CYS A 85 -11.77 -8.46 -7.42
N SER A 86 -11.53 -7.30 -6.80
CA SER A 86 -12.40 -6.12 -6.91
C SER A 86 -12.53 -5.66 -8.36
N VAL A 87 -11.41 -5.48 -9.07
CA VAL A 87 -11.39 -5.06 -10.48
C VAL A 87 -12.09 -6.09 -11.37
N VAL A 88 -11.78 -7.37 -11.23
CA VAL A 88 -12.41 -8.46 -12.00
C VAL A 88 -13.93 -8.51 -11.75
N ASN A 89 -14.36 -8.34 -10.51
CA ASN A 89 -15.78 -8.32 -10.16
C ASN A 89 -16.50 -7.09 -10.75
N GLN A 90 -15.84 -5.94 -10.83
CA GLN A 90 -16.38 -4.77 -11.52
C GLN A 90 -16.47 -4.98 -13.04
N MET A 91 -15.43 -5.58 -13.65
CA MET A 91 -15.44 -5.88 -15.08
C MET A 91 -16.56 -6.86 -15.48
N ASN A 92 -16.87 -7.84 -14.64
CA ASN A 92 -17.95 -8.79 -14.90
C ASN A 92 -19.37 -8.21 -14.71
N LYS A 93 -19.50 -7.03 -14.11
CA LYS A 93 -20.79 -6.35 -13.89
C LYS A 93 -21.16 -5.38 -15.01
N ASN A 94 -20.20 -4.98 -15.83
CA ASN A 94 -20.39 -4.15 -17.04
C ASN A 94 -20.59 -5.03 -18.28
#